data_AF-A0A7X7VX90-F1
#
_entry.id   AF-A0A7X7VX90-F1
#
_cell.length_a   1.000
_cell.length_b   1.000
_cell.length_c   1.000
_cell.angle_alpha   90.00
_cell.angle_beta   90.00
_cell.angle_gamma   90.00
#
_symmetry.space_group_name_H-M   'P 1'
#
loop_
_entity.id
_entity.type
_entity.pdbx_description
1 polymer ?
#
loop_
_entity_poly.entity_id
_entity_poly.type
_entity_poly.pdbx_seq_one_letter_code
_entity_poly.pdbx_strand_id
1 'polypeptide(L)'
;MKSYALAILLAMLVAAGYAFQNTGDVVVRFIFWEKTLPQGLWDILLFAAGGLLMWIVSLASLIEVRSALRRKIKEQEERIRSLEQERQQLLEALQGSQAAANRAVEETPGPEGSTSGSPQ
;
A
#
# COMPACT_ATOMS: atom_id res chain seq x y z
N MET A 1 -19.90 -8.77 18.90
CA MET A 1 -19.11 -9.95 18.50
C MET A 1 -18.94 -10.95 19.64
N LYS A 2 -20.03 -11.42 20.30
CA LYS A 2 -19.92 -12.21 21.54
C LYS A 2 -20.49 -13.63 21.48
N SER A 3 -21.19 -14.04 20.41
CA SER A 3 -21.75 -15.40 20.30
C SER A 3 -21.12 -16.28 19.22
N TYR A 4 -20.27 -15.74 18.33
CA TYR A 4 -19.67 -16.52 17.25
C TYR A 4 -18.74 -17.62 17.77
N ALA A 5 -17.95 -17.33 18.80
CA ALA A 5 -17.06 -18.32 19.41
C ALA A 5 -17.85 -19.50 20.03
N LEU A 6 -18.99 -19.21 20.68
CA LEU A 6 -19.84 -20.24 21.27
C LEU A 6 -20.52 -21.09 20.19
N ALA A 7 -21.00 -20.46 19.11
CA ALA A 7 -21.57 -21.16 17.97
C ALA A 7 -20.54 -22.07 17.28
N ILE A 8 -19.30 -21.60 17.12
CA ILE A 8 -18.19 -22.39 16.57
C ILE A 8 -17.88 -23.58 17.48
N LEU A 9 -17.77 -23.36 18.80
CA LEU A 9 -17.53 -24.44 19.76
C LEU A 9 -18.64 -25.49 19.75
N LEU A 10 -19.90 -25.06 19.73
CA LEU A 10 -21.04 -25.96 19.68
C LEU A 10 -21.08 -26.76 18.38
N ALA A 11 -20.85 -26.10 17.23
CA ALA A 11 -20.77 -26.75 15.94
C ALA A 11 -19.63 -27.78 15.89
N MET A 12 -18.47 -27.44 16.46
CA MET A 12 -17.32 -28.32 16.54
C MET A 12 -17.60 -29.56 17.42
N LEU A 13 -18.33 -29.38 18.53
CA LEU A 13 -18.70 -30.48 19.43
C LEU A 13 -19.73 -31.43 18.80
N VAL A 14 -20.71 -30.89 18.07
CA VAL A 14 -21.67 -31.70 17.29
C VAL A 14 -20.97 -32.47 16.17
N ALA A 15 -20.04 -31.83 15.45
CA ALA A 15 -19.26 -32.48 14.41
C ALA A 15 -18.38 -33.62 14.96
N ALA A 16 -17.72 -33.40 16.10
CA ALA A 16 -16.94 -34.43 16.77
C ALA A 16 -17.80 -35.61 17.24
N GLY A 17 -19.00 -35.34 17.78
CA GLY A 17 -19.96 -36.38 18.16
C GLY A 17 -20.44 -37.21 16.95
N TYR A 18 -20.72 -36.54 15.82
CA TYR A 18 -21.08 -37.23 14.58
C TYR A 18 -19.95 -38.12 14.07
N ALA A 19 -18.71 -37.63 14.05
CA ALA A 19 -17.54 -38.40 13.62
C ALA A 19 -17.25 -39.59 14.54
N PHE A 20 -17.51 -39.46 15.85
CA PHE A 20 -17.32 -40.55 16.82
C PHE A 20 -18.41 -41.63 16.72
N GLN A 21 -19.64 -41.26 16.39
CA GLN A 21 -20.73 -42.23 16.20
C GLN A 21 -20.67 -42.91 14.82
N ASN A 22 -20.11 -42.24 13.82
CA ASN A 22 -20.02 -42.72 12.45
C ASN A 22 -18.55 -43.02 12.08
N THR A 23 -17.91 -43.92 12.84
CA THR A 23 -16.52 -44.34 12.62
C THR A 23 -16.36 -45.32 11.45
N GLY A 24 -17.15 -45.15 10.40
CA GLY A 24 -17.05 -45.97 9.19
C GLY A 24 -15.79 -45.66 8.40
N ASP A 25 -15.41 -46.59 7.53
CA ASP A 25 -14.40 -46.31 6.51
C ASP A 25 -15.04 -45.50 5.38
N VAL A 26 -14.34 -44.45 4.93
CA VAL A 26 -14.74 -43.65 3.77
C VAL A 26 -13.91 -44.09 2.57
N VAL A 27 -14.59 -44.37 1.47
CA VAL A 27 -13.97 -44.65 0.18
C VAL A 27 -13.67 -43.32 -0.51
N VAL A 28 -12.41 -42.97 -0.60
CA VAL A 28 -11.93 -41.78 -1.31
C VAL A 28 -11.55 -42.19 -2.71
N ARG A 29 -12.30 -41.71 -3.72
CA ARG A 29 -11.99 -41.94 -5.12
C ARG A 29 -11.56 -40.65 -5.80
N PHE A 30 -10.34 -40.62 -6.31
CA PHE A 30 -9.77 -39.46 -6.99
C PHE A 30 -9.20 -39.86 -8.36
N ILE A 31 -9.90 -39.45 -9.43
CA ILE A 31 -9.60 -39.70 -10.85
C ILE A 31 -9.43 -41.21 -11.19
N PHE A 32 -8.29 -41.82 -10.86
CA PHE A 32 -8.01 -43.26 -11.07
C PHE A 32 -7.61 -44.00 -9.79
N TRP A 33 -7.61 -43.33 -8.65
CA TRP A 33 -7.17 -43.89 -7.38
C TRP A 33 -8.34 -44.05 -6.43
N GLU A 34 -8.39 -45.17 -5.73
CA GLU A 34 -9.38 -45.45 -4.71
C GLU A 34 -8.67 -45.96 -3.45
N LYS A 35 -8.96 -45.33 -2.31
CA LYS A 35 -8.50 -45.78 -1.00
C LYS A 35 -9.59 -45.66 0.04
N THR A 36 -9.66 -46.69 0.86
CA THR A 36 -10.45 -46.70 2.09
C THR A 36 -9.60 -46.10 3.21
N LEU A 37 -10.10 -45.04 3.82
CA LEU A 37 -9.48 -44.40 4.97
C LEU A 37 -10.51 -44.29 6.09
N PRO A 38 -10.10 -44.39 7.36
CA PRO A 38 -10.98 -44.10 8.48
C PRO A 38 -11.56 -42.68 8.35
N GLN A 39 -12.87 -42.52 8.53
CA GLN A 39 -13.57 -41.23 8.36
C GLN A 39 -12.88 -40.08 9.12
N GLY A 40 -12.54 -40.31 10.39
CA GLY A 40 -11.88 -39.28 11.20
C GLY A 40 -10.52 -38.85 10.67
N LEU A 41 -9.74 -39.77 10.09
CA LEU A 41 -8.46 -39.42 9.46
C LEU A 41 -8.69 -38.58 8.21
N TRP A 42 -9.68 -38.95 7.40
CA TRP A 42 -10.03 -38.22 6.18
C TRP A 42 -10.50 -36.79 6.48
N ASP A 43 -11.36 -36.60 7.48
CA ASP A 43 -11.86 -35.29 7.88
C ASP A 43 -10.72 -34.34 8.32
N ILE A 44 -9.74 -34.86 9.06
CA ILE A 44 -8.55 -34.09 9.47
C ILE A 44 -7.72 -33.70 8.24
N LEU A 45 -7.50 -34.62 7.30
CA LEU A 45 -6.79 -34.32 6.06
C LEU A 45 -7.52 -33.25 5.24
N LEU A 46 -8.86 -33.34 5.13
CA LEU A 46 -9.67 -32.40 4.39
C LEU A 46 -9.61 -31.00 5.01
N PHE A 47 -9.69 -30.93 6.35
CA PHE A 47 -9.56 -29.69 7.08
C PHE A 47 -8.17 -29.06 6.91
N ALA A 48 -7.11 -29.85 7.01
CA ALA A 48 -5.73 -29.39 6.78
C ALA A 48 -5.53 -28.89 5.35
N ALA A 49 -6.05 -29.60 4.36
CA ALA A 49 -6.01 -29.18 2.95
C ALA A 49 -6.75 -27.86 2.73
N GLY A 50 -7.92 -27.68 3.33
CA GLY A 50 -8.68 -26.43 3.30
C GLY A 50 -7.92 -25.27 3.95
N GLY A 51 -7.29 -25.50 5.11
CA GLY A 51 -6.45 -24.51 5.79
C GLY A 51 -5.24 -24.11 4.94
N LEU A 52 -4.58 -25.07 4.30
CA LEU A 52 -3.45 -24.81 3.40
C LEU A 52 -3.89 -24.00 2.18
N LEU A 53 -5.06 -24.31 1.60
CA LEU A 53 -5.61 -23.55 0.48
C LEU A 53 -5.90 -22.09 0.89
N MET A 54 -6.54 -21.88 2.05
CA MET A 54 -6.77 -20.53 2.59
C MET A 54 -5.45 -19.77 2.82
N TRP A 55 -4.41 -20.45 3.31
CA TRP A 55 -3.10 -19.84 3.51
C TRP A 55 -2.47 -19.38 2.18
N ILE A 56 -2.55 -20.21 1.13
CA ILE A 56 -2.06 -19.86 -0.21
C ILE A 56 -2.84 -18.67 -0.78
N VAL A 57 -4.17 -18.67 -0.65
CA VAL A 57 -5.02 -17.56 -1.11
C VAL A 57 -4.70 -16.26 -0.34
N SER A 58 -4.48 -16.35 0.96
CA SER A 58 -4.06 -15.21 1.79
C SER A 58 -2.72 -14.65 1.32
N LEU A 59 -1.75 -15.52 1.00
CA LEU A 59 -0.45 -15.12 0.48
C LEU A 59 -0.57 -14.43 -0.89
N ALA A 60 -1.41 -14.97 -1.79
CA ALA A 60 -1.69 -14.34 -3.08
C ALA A 60 -2.30 -12.94 -2.91
N SER A 61 -3.24 -12.79 -1.98
CA SER A 61 -3.86 -11.49 -1.66
C SER A 61 -2.83 -10.47 -1.14
N LEU A 62 -1.88 -10.90 -0.31
CA LEU A 62 -0.80 -10.03 0.20
C LEU A 62 0.07 -9.46 -0.93
N ILE A 63 0.32 -10.24 -1.99
CA ILE A 63 1.12 -9.79 -3.14
C ILE A 63 0.39 -8.69 -3.90
N GLU A 64 -0.91 -8.85 -4.12
CA GLU A 64 -1.75 -7.86 -4.79
C GLU A 64 -1.76 -6.53 -4.03
N VAL A 65 -1.98 -6.57 -2.71
CA VAL A 65 -1.98 -5.38 -1.85
C VAL A 65 -0.62 -4.67 -1.85
N ARG A 66 0.49 -5.41 -1.75
CA ARG A 66 1.84 -4.81 -1.78
C ARG A 66 2.16 -4.15 -3.11
N SER A 67 1.67 -4.71 -4.22
CA SER A 67 1.88 -4.12 -5.55
C SER A 67 1.15 -2.78 -5.70
N ALA A 68 -0.08 -2.69 -5.18
CA ALA A 68 -0.87 -1.46 -5.18
C ALA A 68 -0.24 -0.38 -4.29
N LEU A 69 0.27 -0.76 -3.11
CA LEU A 69 0.98 0.16 -2.22
C LEU A 69 2.27 0.70 -2.86
N ARG A 70 3.07 -0.16 -3.52
CA ARG A 70 4.29 0.29 -4.22
C ARG A 70 4.00 1.26 -5.36
N ARG A 71 2.89 1.06 -6.10
CA ARG A 71 2.46 2.02 -7.13
C ARG A 71 2.10 3.38 -6.54
N LYS A 72 1.33 3.39 -5.44
CA LYS A 72 0.98 4.63 -4.73
C LYS A 72 2.20 5.37 -4.20
N ILE A 73 3.19 4.65 -3.68
CA ILE A 73 4.45 5.25 -3.23
C ILE A 73 5.18 5.93 -4.40
N LYS A 74 5.32 5.25 -5.54
CA LYS A 74 5.96 5.84 -6.73
C LYS A 74 5.23 7.09 -7.24
N GLU A 75 3.90 7.06 -7.32
CA GLU A 75 3.12 8.23 -7.72
C GLU A 75 3.27 9.40 -6.75
N GLN A 76 3.33 9.14 -5.44
CA GLN A 76 3.56 10.18 -4.45
C GLN A 76 4.98 10.75 -4.54
N GLU A 77 5.98 9.91 -4.78
CA GLU A 77 7.38 10.32 -4.92
C GLU A 77 7.59 11.17 -6.19
N GLU A 78 6.94 10.84 -7.30
CA GLU A 78 6.93 11.66 -8.51
C GLU A 78 6.28 13.03 -8.28
N ARG A 79 5.16 13.09 -7.54
CA ARG A 79 4.51 14.36 -7.17
C ARG A 79 5.38 15.23 -6.26
N ILE A 80 6.09 14.63 -5.31
CA ILE A 80 7.01 15.38 -4.45
C ILE A 80 8.11 16.00 -5.32
N ARG A 81 8.68 15.21 -6.24
CA ARG A 81 9.74 15.68 -7.12
C ARG A 81 9.29 16.82 -8.05
N SER A 82 8.08 16.75 -8.60
CA SER A 82 7.55 17.84 -9.44
C SER A 82 7.33 19.12 -8.61
N LEU A 83 6.80 19.00 -7.39
CA LEU A 83 6.59 20.12 -6.49
C LEU A 83 7.91 20.75 -6.02
N GLU A 84 8.94 19.95 -5.78
CA GLU A 84 10.30 20.45 -5.47
C GLU A 84 10.89 21.22 -6.66
N GLN A 85 10.71 20.73 -7.88
CA GLN A 85 11.17 21.42 -9.09
C GLN A 85 10.44 22.76 -9.29
N GLU A 86 9.12 22.80 -9.10
CA GLU A 86 8.33 24.03 -9.17
C GLU A 86 8.77 25.04 -8.10
N ARG A 87 9.02 24.58 -6.87
CA ARG A 87 9.54 25.43 -5.79
C ARG A 87 10.90 26.02 -6.13
N GLN A 88 11.79 25.22 -6.71
CA GLN A 88 13.12 25.67 -7.10
C GLN A 88 13.04 26.73 -8.21
N GLN A 89 12.20 26.50 -9.22
CA GLN A 89 11.98 27.46 -10.32
C GLN A 89 11.36 28.78 -9.83
N LEU A 90 10.40 28.72 -8.91
CA LEU A 90 9.79 29.91 -8.32
C LEU A 90 10.80 30.70 -7.46
N LEU A 91 11.65 30.02 -6.71
CA LEU A 91 12.73 30.66 -5.93
C LEU A 91 13.75 31.34 -6.85
N GLU A 92 14.16 30.69 -7.94
CA GLU A 92 15.05 31.29 -8.94
C GLU A 92 14.41 32.51 -9.62
N ALA A 93 13.12 32.43 -9.96
CA ALA A 93 12.38 33.57 -10.54
C ALA A 93 12.24 34.74 -9.55
N LEU A 94 11.98 34.46 -8.27
CA LEU A 94 11.94 35.48 -7.21
C LEU A 94 13.31 36.13 -6.98
N GLN A 95 14.38 35.35 -6.94
CA GLN A 95 15.75 35.88 -6.81
C GLN A 95 16.15 36.71 -8.03
N GLY A 96 15.81 36.26 -9.24
CA GLY A 96 16.01 37.01 -10.48
C GLY A 96 15.24 38.32 -10.50
N SER A 97 13.99 38.32 -10.02
CA SER A 97 13.16 39.52 -9.92
C SER A 97 13.65 40.48 -8.83
N GLN A 98 14.15 39.98 -7.69
CA GLN A 98 14.80 40.81 -6.66
C GLN A 98 16.11 41.40 -7.15
N ALA A 99 16.92 40.64 -7.88
CA ALA A 99 18.16 41.13 -8.48
C ALA A 99 17.90 42.20 -9.55
N ALA A 100 16.83 42.06 -10.35
CA ALA A 100 16.39 43.08 -11.30
C ALA A 100 15.83 44.34 -10.61
N ALA A 101 15.04 44.17 -9.54
CA ALA A 101 14.52 45.27 -8.75
C ALA A 101 15.63 46.08 -8.04
N ASN A 102 16.64 45.41 -7.48
CA ASN A 102 17.80 46.09 -6.89
C ASN A 102 18.61 46.87 -7.94
N ARG A 103 18.73 46.34 -9.17
CA ARG A 103 19.44 47.03 -10.26
C ARG A 103 18.68 48.27 -10.77
N ALA A 104 17.35 48.21 -10.79
CA ALA A 104 16.50 49.35 -11.18
C ALA A 104 16.49 50.48 -10.12
N VAL A 105 16.71 50.16 -8.85
CA VAL A 105 16.88 51.17 -7.79
C VAL A 105 18.22 51.90 -7.91
N GLU A 106 19.25 51.24 -8.44
CA GLU A 106 20.59 51.80 -8.66
C GLU A 106 20.67 52.72 -9.90
N GLU A 107 19.75 52.58 -10.87
CA GLU A 107 19.71 53.34 -12.13
C GLU A 107 18.86 54.63 -12.09
N THR A 108 18.37 55.08 -10.93
CA THR A 108 17.67 56.38 -10.85
C THR A 108 18.72 57.51 -10.83
N PRO A 109 18.94 58.28 -11.90
CA PRO A 109 19.96 59.32 -11.91
C PRO A 109 19.43 60.52 -11.11
N GLY A 110 20.22 60.99 -10.14
CA GLY A 110 20.02 62.31 -9.57
C GLY A 110 20.10 63.38 -10.68
N PRO A 111 19.35 64.50 -10.57
CA PRO A 111 19.41 65.53 -11.58
C PRO A 111 20.78 66.21 -11.51
N GLU A 112 21.60 65.99 -12.55
CA GLU A 112 22.88 66.67 -12.72
C GLU A 112 22.69 68.16 -13.05
N GLY A 113 23.68 68.94 -12.66
CA GLY A 113 23.65 70.38 -12.57
C GLY A 113 23.72 71.14 -13.89
N SER A 114 23.37 72.43 -13.80
CA SER A 114 23.67 73.42 -14.83
C SER A 114 24.74 74.39 -14.32
N THR A 115 25.98 74.08 -14.70
CA THR A 115 26.98 74.96 -15.29
C THR A 115 27.32 76.34 -14.67
N SER A 116 28.63 76.51 -14.48
CA SER A 116 29.44 77.60 -15.06
C SER A 116 29.89 78.74 -14.14
N GLY A 117 31.22 78.83 -13.97
CA GLY A 117 31.96 80.06 -14.22
C GLY A 117 32.35 80.92 -13.01
N SER A 118 33.57 80.70 -12.48
CA SER A 118 34.42 81.74 -11.89
C SER A 118 34.76 82.84 -12.95
N PRO A 119 35.41 83.99 -12.66
CA PRO A 119 36.09 84.41 -11.42
C PRO A 119 35.89 85.90 -11.00
N GLN A 120 36.14 86.21 -9.72
CA GLN A 120 37.09 87.25 -9.23
C GLN A 120 37.00 87.36 -7.71
#